data_AF-A0A6I5HVR1-F1
#
_entry.id   AF-A0A6I5HVR1-F1
#
_cell.length_a   1.000
_cell.length_b   1.000
_cell.length_c   1.000
_cell.angle_alpha   90.00
_cell.angle_beta   90.00
_cell.angle_gamma   90.00
#
_symmetry.space_group_name_H-M   'P 1'
#
loop_
_entity.id
_entity.type
_entity.pdbx_description
1 polymer ?
#
loop_
_entity_poly.entity_id
_entity_poly.type
_entity_poly.pdbx_seq_one_letter_code
_entity_poly.pdbx_strand_id
1 'polypeptide(L)' 'MAARRITTKPPKKPSTAEPVVCSPCDGSGMVAATVRVGRKRRPVGQQDGICLNCLGSGLAPTD' A
#
# COMPACT_ATOMS: atom_id res chain seq x y z
N MET A 1 -50.51 -28.15 -8.98
CA MET A 1 -49.74 -26.98 -8.51
C MET A 1 -48.33 -27.10 -9.07
N ALA A 2 -47.86 -26.15 -9.87
CA ALA A 2 -46.54 -26.23 -10.51
C ALA A 2 -45.45 -25.66 -9.60
N ALA A 3 -44.35 -26.40 -9.41
CA ALA A 3 -43.23 -25.98 -8.57
C ALA A 3 -42.41 -24.87 -9.25
N ARG A 4 -42.17 -23.78 -8.53
CA ARG A 4 -41.37 -22.63 -8.98
C ARG A 4 -39.88 -22.99 -8.93
N ARG A 5 -39.20 -22.98 -10.09
CA ARG A 5 -37.74 -23.16 -10.16
C ARG A 5 -37.03 -21.92 -9.64
N ILE A 6 -36.32 -22.06 -8.52
CA ILE A 6 -35.41 -21.03 -7.99
C ILE A 6 -34.02 -21.35 -8.53
N THR A 7 -33.53 -20.53 -9.45
CA THR A 7 -32.12 -20.57 -9.89
C THR A 7 -31.28 -19.84 -8.86
N THR A 8 -30.51 -20.57 -8.07
CA THR A 8 -29.53 -19.99 -7.13
C THR A 8 -28.37 -19.39 -7.93
N LYS A 9 -28.18 -18.08 -7.80
CA LYS A 9 -27.03 -17.37 -8.39
C LYS A 9 -25.76 -17.85 -7.67
N PRO A 10 -24.73 -18.32 -8.39
CA PRO A 10 -23.50 -18.77 -7.75
C PRO A 10 -22.86 -17.61 -6.99
N PRO A 11 -22.30 -17.85 -5.80
CA PRO A 11 -21.61 -16.81 -5.04
C PRO A 11 -20.44 -16.30 -5.88
N LYS A 12 -20.37 -14.98 -6.07
CA LYS A 12 -19.17 -14.34 -6.65
C LYS A 12 -18.00 -14.68 -5.72
N LYS A 13 -17.00 -15.38 -6.25
CA LYS A 13 -15.72 -15.56 -5.54
C LYS A 13 -15.20 -14.16 -5.19
N PRO A 14 -14.74 -13.91 -3.96
CA PRO A 14 -13.99 -12.69 -3.69
C PRO A 14 -12.79 -12.71 -4.64
N SER A 15 -12.69 -11.73 -5.53
CA SER A 15 -11.43 -11.51 -6.24
C SER A 15 -10.43 -11.20 -5.13
N THR A 16 -9.46 -12.07 -4.93
CA THR A 16 -8.24 -11.71 -4.21
C THR A 16 -7.73 -10.48 -4.93
N ALA A 17 -7.97 -9.30 -4.36
CA ALA A 17 -7.47 -8.06 -4.92
C ALA A 17 -5.95 -8.22 -4.94
N GLU A 18 -5.35 -8.08 -6.12
CA GLU A 18 -3.91 -8.12 -6.24
C GLU A 18 -3.32 -7.08 -5.27
N PRO A 19 -2.22 -7.40 -4.58
CA PRO A 19 -1.64 -6.52 -3.59
C PRO A 19 -1.28 -5.19 -4.27
N VAL A 20 -2.01 -4.14 -3.91
CA VAL A 20 -1.84 -2.81 -4.51
C VAL A 20 -0.50 -2.26 -4.03
N VAL A 21 0.30 -1.77 -4.97
CA VAL A 21 1.63 -1.21 -4.66
C VAL A 21 1.48 0.14 -3.95
N CYS A 22 2.34 0.41 -2.98
CA CYS A 22 2.36 1.68 -2.27
C CYS A 22 2.86 2.80 -3.19
N SER A 23 1.94 3.65 -3.66
CA SER A 23 2.25 4.80 -4.55
C SER A 23 3.39 5.72 -4.06
N PRO A 24 3.50 6.12 -2.77
CA PRO A 24 4.55 7.06 -2.35
C PRO A 24 5.98 6.50 -2.34
N CYS A 25 6.16 5.17 -2.41
CA CYS A 25 7.50 4.56 -2.49
C CYS A 25 7.66 3.60 -3.68
N ASP A 26 6.68 3.57 -4.58
CA ASP A 26 6.62 2.71 -5.77
C ASP A 26 6.94 1.23 -5.47
N GLY A 27 6.57 0.75 -4.29
CA GLY A 27 6.81 -0.63 -3.87
C GLY A 27 8.17 -0.91 -3.23
N SER A 28 9.08 0.05 -3.19
CA SER A 28 10.40 -0.16 -2.56
C SER A 28 10.35 -0.27 -1.04
N GLY A 29 9.30 0.30 -0.42
CA GLY A 29 9.21 0.41 1.04
C GLY A 29 10.14 1.49 1.63
N MET A 30 10.94 2.18 0.82
CA MET A 30 11.85 3.24 1.25
C MET A 30 11.61 4.54 0.49
N VAL A 31 11.97 5.67 1.11
CA VAL A 31 11.89 7.01 0.52
C VAL A 31 13.16 7.78 0.84
N ALA A 32 13.69 8.50 -0.15
CA ALA A 32 14.87 9.33 0.05
C ALA A 32 14.54 10.53 0.95
N ALA A 33 15.19 10.62 2.10
CA ALA A 33 15.02 11.70 3.08
C ALA A 33 16.28 12.59 3.15
N THR A 34 16.08 13.91 3.13
CA THR A 34 17.20 14.85 3.30
C THR A 34 17.65 14.90 4.74
N VAL A 35 18.90 14.50 4.97
CA VAL A 35 19.55 14.60 6.26
C VAL A 35 19.95 16.05 6.50
N ARG A 36 19.49 16.57 7.63
CA ARG A 36 19.74 17.95 8.08
C ARG A 36 20.42 17.94 9.43
N VAL A 37 21.50 18.70 9.58
CA VAL A 37 22.33 18.71 10.80
C VAL A 37 22.44 20.08 11.45
N GLY A 38 22.82 20.06 12.73
CA GLY A 38 23.05 21.24 13.56
C GLY A 38 21.76 22.02 13.88
N ARG A 39 21.89 23.05 14.71
CA ARG A 39 20.75 23.86 15.18
C ARG A 39 19.98 24.55 14.04
N LYS A 40 20.63 24.85 12.92
CA LYS A 40 20.02 25.49 11.74
C LYS A 40 19.47 24.51 10.70
N ARG A 41 19.52 23.19 10.96
CA ARG A 41 19.03 22.14 10.04
C ARG A 41 19.61 22.25 8.63
N ARG A 42 20.93 22.43 8.51
CA ARG A 42 21.59 22.54 7.21
C ARG A 42 21.54 21.19 6.47
N PRO A 43 21.13 21.15 5.19
CA PRO A 43 21.13 19.91 4.41
C PRO A 43 22.57 19.46 4.17
N VAL A 44 22.84 18.17 4.37
CA VAL A 44 24.18 17.58 4.19
C VAL A 44 24.19 16.38 3.25
N GLY A 45 23.02 15.83 2.91
CA GLY A 45 22.91 14.69 2.00
C GLY A 45 21.53 14.07 2.02
N GLN A 46 21.40 12.97 1.30
CA GLN A 46 20.21 12.11 1.28
C GLN A 46 20.52 10.81 2.02
N GLN A 47 19.52 10.27 2.70
CA GLN A 47 19.56 8.94 3.28
C GLN A 47 18.21 8.25 3.01
N ASP A 48 18.22 6.95 2.76
CA ASP A 48 16.99 6.19 2.65
C ASP A 48 16.33 6.05 4.01
N GLY A 49 15.06 6.45 4.08
CA GLY A 49 14.18 6.27 5.22
C GLY A 49 13.07 5.29 4.90
N ILE A 50 12.47 4.69 5.93
CA ILE A 50 11.31 3.82 5.74
C ILE A 50 10.12 4.63 5.22
N CYS A 51 9.38 4.09 4.25
CA CYS A 51 8.15 4.71 3.78
C CYS A 51 7.11 4.66 4.90
N LEU A 52 6.71 5.83 5.39
CA LEU A 52 5.79 5.94 6.52
C LEU A 52 4.35 5.56 6.16
N ASN A 53 4.02 5.49 4.87
CA ASN A 53 2.69 5.11 4.42
C ASN A 53 2.46 3.59 4.45
N CYS A 54 3.49 2.80 4.10
CA CYS A 54 3.42 1.34 4.08
C CYS A 54 4.27 0.67 5.16
N LEU A 55 4.94 1.46 6.01
CA LEU A 55 5.85 1.00 7.05
C LEU A 55 6.92 0.02 6.53
N GLY A 56 7.41 0.25 5.31
CA GLY A 56 8.43 -0.59 4.69
C GLY A 56 7.92 -1.83 3.95
N SER A 57 6.61 -2.11 3.94
CA SER A 57 6.06 -3.27 3.24
C SER A 57 6.05 -3.14 1.72
N GLY A 58 6.11 -1.91 1.19
CA GLY A 58 5.96 -1.64 -0.24
C GLY A 58 4.53 -1.82 -0.76
N LEU A 59 3.59 -2.24 0.08
CA LEU A 59 2.18 -2.42 -0.30
C LEU A 59 1.34 -1.26 0.23
N ALA A 60 0.27 -0.94 -0.49
CA ALA A 60 -0.69 0.06 -0.04
C ALA A 60 -1.32 -0.40 1.29
N PRO A 61 -1.47 0.50 2.27
CA PRO A 61 -2.17 0.16 3.50
C PRO A 61 -3.61 -0.22 3.16
N THR A 62 -4.06 -1.34 3.70
CA THR A 62 -5.48 -1.70 3.74
C THR A 62 -6.10 -0.97 4.93
N ASP A 63 -6.87 0.09 4.68
CA ASP A 63 -7.65 0.78 5.72
C ASP A 63 -8.47 -0.19 6.59
#